data_AF-A0A6B1G9I3-F1
#
_entry.id   AF-A0A6B1G9I3-F1
#
_cell.length_a   1.000
_cell.length_b   1.000
_cell.length_c   1.000
_cell.angle_alpha   90.00
_cell.angle_beta   90.00
_cell.angle_gamma   90.00
#
_symmetry.space_group_name_H-M   'P 1'
#
loop_
_entity.id
_entity.type
_entity.pdbx_description
1 polymer ?
#
loop_
_entity_poly.entity_id
_entity_poly.type
_entity_poly.pdbx_seq_one_letter_code
_entity_poly.pdbx_strand_id
1 'polypeptide(L)' 'MSIISDSPIACWGSSNTGLTDAPPGQFTAIAVDSGHSCAIRADGTIACWGNNYAGQTDAPPGQFTAIAVGVGHSCAIRT' A
#
# COMPACT_ATOMS: atom_id res chain seq x y z
N MET A 1 -16.74 -22.09 3.51
CA MET A 1 -15.27 -22.07 3.65
C MET A 1 -14.71 -21.50 2.36
N SER A 2 -14.67 -20.17 2.22
CA SER A 2 -14.14 -19.54 1.01
C SER A 2 -12.63 -19.48 1.16
N ILE A 3 -11.91 -20.32 0.41
CA ILE A 3 -10.48 -20.14 0.24
C ILE A 3 -10.27 -18.87 -0.57
N ILE A 4 -9.83 -17.80 0.10
CA ILE A 4 -9.36 -16.62 -0.62
C ILE A 4 -8.03 -17.03 -1.25
N SER A 5 -8.06 -17.25 -2.57
CA SER A 5 -6.89 -17.46 -3.42
C SER A 5 -6.30 -16.14 -3.93
N ASP A 6 -6.59 -15.02 -3.26
CA ASP A 6 -5.89 -13.76 -3.45
C ASP A 6 -4.79 -13.73 -2.42
N SER A 7 -3.53 -13.50 -2.80
CA SER A 7 -2.42 -13.29 -1.85
C SER A 7 -2.63 -11.95 -1.14
N PRO A 8 -3.36 -11.88 -0.02
CA PRO A 8 -3.78 -10.62 0.56
C PRO A 8 -2.63 -10.08 1.40
N ILE A 9 -2.51 -8.76 1.49
CA ILE A 9 -1.64 -8.18 2.51
C ILE A 9 -2.29 -8.43 3.87
N ALA A 10 -1.64 -9.23 4.71
CA ALA A 10 -2.03 -9.42 6.09
C ALA A 10 -1.23 -8.45 6.98
N CYS A 11 -1.92 -7.54 7.66
CA CYS A 11 -1.33 -6.62 8.61
C CYS A 11 -1.80 -6.94 10.03
N TRP A 12 -0.91 -6.82 11.02
CA TRP A 12 -1.21 -7.05 12.44
C TRP A 12 -0.49 -6.01 13.32
N GLY A 13 -1.03 -5.69 14.49
CA GLY A 13 -0.46 -4.71 15.42
C GLY A 13 -1.47 -3.66 15.90
N SER A 14 -0.98 -2.52 16.41
CA SER A 14 -1.84 -1.43 16.92
C SER A 14 -2.53 -0.67 15.78
N SER A 15 -3.85 -0.83 15.66
CA SER A 15 -4.67 -0.29 14.57
C SER A 15 -5.41 1.00 14.96
N ASN A 16 -4.68 2.08 15.24
CA ASN A 16 -5.30 3.32 15.70
C ASN A 16 -5.88 4.14 14.53
N THR A 17 -5.47 3.85 13.29
CA THR A 17 -5.67 4.72 12.10
C THR A 17 -5.93 3.94 10.79
N GLY A 18 -6.39 2.70 10.86
CA GLY A 18 -6.66 1.88 9.67
C GLY A 18 -5.39 1.38 8.94
N LEU A 19 -4.22 1.49 9.58
CA LEU A 19 -2.94 0.99 9.05
C LEU A 19 -2.94 -0.52 8.77
N THR A 20 -3.79 -1.28 9.47
CA THR A 20 -3.94 -2.72 9.26
C THR A 20 -4.98 -3.09 8.22
N ASP A 21 -5.70 -2.12 7.66
CA ASP A 21 -6.82 -2.35 6.76
C ASP A 21 -6.34 -2.33 5.30
N ALA A 22 -5.37 -3.20 5.00
CA ALA A 22 -4.81 -3.29 3.67
C ALA A 22 -5.91 -3.69 2.65
N PRO A 23 -5.93 -3.05 1.47
CA PRO A 23 -6.94 -3.35 0.47
C PRO A 23 -6.80 -4.79 -0.05
N PRO A 24 -7.91 -5.45 -0.41
CA PRO A 24 -7.85 -6.76 -1.03
C PRO A 24 -7.20 -6.67 -2.42
N GLY A 25 -6.55 -7.76 -2.84
CA GLY A 25 -5.94 -7.87 -4.16
C GLY A 25 -4.64 -8.66 -4.14
N GLN A 26 -4.00 -8.73 -5.31
CA GLN A 26 -2.68 -9.33 -5.48
C GLN A 26 -1.63 -8.24 -5.59
N PHE A 27 -0.54 -8.38 -4.83
CA PHE A 27 0.52 -7.40 -4.72
C PHE A 27 1.89 -8.03 -4.96
N THR A 28 2.82 -7.25 -5.49
CA THR A 28 4.20 -7.67 -5.80
C THR A 28 5.23 -7.02 -4.88
N ALA A 29 4.89 -5.87 -4.28
CA ALA A 29 5.74 -5.17 -3.31
C ALA A 29 4.89 -4.37 -2.32
N ILE A 30 5.43 -4.14 -1.11
CA ILE A 30 4.82 -3.32 -0.05
C ILE A 30 5.89 -2.46 0.62
N ALA A 31 5.52 -1.23 0.99
CA ALA A 31 6.30 -0.32 1.83
C ALA A 31 5.40 0.28 2.91
N VAL A 32 5.91 0.39 4.14
CA VAL A 32 5.14 0.79 5.32
C VAL A 32 5.94 1.79 6.16
N ASP A 33 5.26 2.77 6.75
CA ASP A 33 5.78 3.66 7.81
C ASP A 33 4.66 3.88 8.85
N SER A 34 4.96 4.59 9.92
CA SER A 34 4.11 4.96 11.04
C SER A 34 2.79 5.66 10.65
N GLY A 35 2.73 6.31 9.49
CA GLY A 35 1.57 7.11 9.05
C GLY A 35 0.67 6.43 8.02
N HIS A 36 1.26 5.78 7.02
CA HIS A 36 0.56 5.14 5.91
C HIS A 36 1.38 4.00 5.34
N SER A 37 0.73 3.21 4.50
CA SER A 37 1.31 2.08 3.80
C SER A 37 0.91 2.11 2.35
N CYS A 38 1.78 1.61 1.48
CA CYS A 38 1.51 1.52 0.05
C CYS A 38 2.03 0.19 -0.51
N ALA A 39 1.35 -0.31 -1.53
CA ALA A 39 1.72 -1.54 -2.21
C ALA A 39 1.57 -1.43 -3.72
N ILE A 40 2.43 -2.13 -4.46
CA ILE A 40 2.33 -2.28 -5.91
C ILE A 40 1.47 -3.51 -6.18
N ARG A 41 0.39 -3.33 -6.94
CA ARG A 41 -0.49 -4.39 -7.41
C ARG A 41 0.18 -5.23 -8.50
N ALA A 42 -0.35 -6.43 -8.74
CA ALA A 42 0.13 -7.30 -9.82
C ALA A 42 0.07 -6.66 -11.23
N ASP A 43 -0.80 -5.66 -11.43
CA ASP A 43 -0.91 -4.87 -12.67
C ASP A 43 0.07 -3.68 -12.74
N GLY A 44 0.92 -3.49 -11.73
CA GLY A 44 1.90 -2.42 -11.62
C GLY A 44 1.36 -1.12 -11.03
N THR A 45 0.06 -1.01 -10.72
CA THR A 45 -0.51 0.21 -10.10
C THR A 45 -0.24 0.25 -8.59
N ILE A 46 -0.31 1.42 -7.97
CA ILE A 46 -0.10 1.58 -6.52
C ILE A 46 -1.46 1.70 -5.81
N ALA A 47 -1.59 1.00 -4.67
CA ALA A 47 -2.64 1.22 -3.70
C ALA A 47 -2.03 1.64 -2.37
N CYS A 48 -2.50 2.75 -1.79
CA CYS A 48 -2.07 3.25 -0.49
C CYS A 48 -3.25 3.31 0.49
N TRP A 49 -2.96 3.13 1.78
CA TRP A 49 -3.95 3.19 2.87
C TRP A 49 -3.32 3.76 4.15
N GLY A 50 -4.16 4.25 5.07
CA GLY A 50 -3.74 4.92 6.31
C GLY A 50 -3.95 6.44 6.27
N ASN A 51 -3.04 7.19 6.88
CA ASN A 51 -3.09 8.66 6.98
C ASN A 51 -2.96 9.32 5.60
N ASN A 52 -3.81 10.30 5.31
CA ASN A 52 -3.77 11.07 4.06
C ASN A 52 -3.81 12.59 4.27
N TYR A 53 -3.41 13.12 5.43
CA TYR A 53 -3.51 14.57 5.70
C TYR A 53 -2.63 15.43 4.78
N ALA A 54 -1.60 14.86 4.16
CA ALA A 54 -0.71 15.52 3.21
C ALA A 54 -0.76 14.91 1.80
N GLY A 55 -1.79 14.12 1.48
CA GLY A 55 -1.88 13.43 0.18
C GLY A 55 -0.96 12.21 0.06
N GLN A 56 -0.50 11.63 1.19
CA GLN A 56 0.43 10.50 1.19
C GLN A 56 -0.12 9.24 0.50
N THR A 57 -1.45 9.09 0.46
CA THR A 57 -2.13 7.97 -0.21
C THR A 57 -2.55 8.27 -1.65
N ASP A 58 -2.32 9.50 -2.14
CA ASP A 58 -2.74 9.95 -3.47
C ASP A 58 -1.67 9.60 -4.52
N ALA A 59 -1.41 8.30 -4.68
CA ALA A 59 -0.42 7.83 -5.64
C ALA A 59 -0.77 8.27 -7.07
N PRO A 60 0.21 8.76 -7.86
CA PRO A 60 -0.04 9.15 -9.23
C PRO A 60 -0.42 7.94 -10.10
N PRO A 61 -1.26 8.12 -11.13
CA PRO A 61 -1.58 7.05 -12.06
C PRO A 61 -0.32 6.61 -12.82
N GLY A 62 -0.21 5.31 -13.08
CA GLY A 62 0.90 4.73 -13.83
C GLY A 62 1.25 3.32 -13.37
N GLN A 63 2.31 2.79 -13.96
CA GLN A 63 2.90 1.51 -13.59
C GLN A 63 4.25 1.72 -12.91
N PHE A 64 4.52 0.93 -11.89
CA PHE A 64 5.68 1.06 -11.02
C PHE A 64 6.29 -0.31 -10.72
N THR A 65 7.59 -0.30 -10.44
CA THR A 65 8.38 -1.51 -10.14
C THR A 65 8.98 -1.50 -8.74
N ALA A 66 9.12 -0.31 -8.13
CA ALA A 66 9.62 -0.17 -6.77
C ALA A 66 8.88 0.96 -6.05
N ILE A 67 8.75 0.82 -4.73
CA ILE A 67 8.06 1.78 -3.86
C ILE A 67 8.82 1.95 -2.54
N ALA A 68 8.87 3.19 -2.05
CA ALA A 68 9.38 3.57 -0.75
C ALA A 68 8.41 4.54 -0.09
N VAL A 69 8.21 4.39 1.22
CA VAL A 69 7.34 5.21 2.04
C VAL A 69 8.18 5.84 3.15
N GLY A 70 7.95 7.13 3.41
CA GLY A 70 8.45 7.85 4.57
C GLY A 70 7.33 8.56 5.31
N VAL A 71 7.62 9.15 6.48
CA VAL A 71 6.64 9.74 7.41
C VAL A 71 5.57 10.65 6.77
N GLY A 72 5.92 11.40 5.71
CA GLY A 72 5.01 12.35 5.05
C GLY A 72 5.07 12.37 3.53
N HIS A 73 5.76 11.39 2.92
CA HIS A 73 5.89 11.32 1.47
C HIS A 73 6.07 9.87 1.01
N SER A 74 5.79 9.63 -0.27
CA SER A 74 5.97 8.34 -0.94
C SER A 74 6.75 8.56 -2.23
N CYS A 75 7.62 7.63 -2.60
CA CYS A 75 8.35 7.65 -3.86
C CYS A 75 8.24 6.29 -4.54
N ALA A 76 8.15 6.30 -5.87
CA ALA A 76 8.07 5.07 -6.66
C ALA A 76 8.83 5.21 -7.99
N ILE A 77 9.40 4.11 -8.46
CA ILE A 77 10.10 4.02 -9.74
C ILE A 77 9.12 3.51 -10.79
N ARG A 78 8.94 4.27 -11.87
CA ARG A 78 8.10 3.85 -13.01
C ARG A 78 8.77 2.73 -13.81
N THR A 79 7.93 1.91 -14.42
CA THR A 79 8.33 0.95 -15.45
C THR A 79 8.67 1.65 -16.77
#